data_AF-A0A8T8LQL6-F1
#
_entry.id   AF-A0A8T8LQL6-F1
#
_cell.length_a   1.000
_cell.length_b   1.000
_cell.length_c   1.000
_cell.angle_alpha   90.00
_cell.angle_beta   90.00
_cell.angle_gamma   90.00
#
_symmetry.space_group_name_H-M   'P 1'
#
loop_
_entity.id
_entity.type
_entity.pdbx_description
1 polymer ?
#
loop_
_entity_poly.entity_id
_entity_poly.type
_entity_poly.pdbx_seq_one_letter_code
_entity_poly.pdbx_strand_id
1 'polypeptide(L)'
;MALLSLAPATVDVAVGWLWTVALLLFPGIVAAGLCAPFLAAERLRALFDALPPAGRVLPSYLGVCVGLSVPYVVGVVFTVARAAEAGPAWSSGFLLTALIGAVLVAFVAPAVAMLALPRLGVDWDPTGYGYSTWLLLVGAGLWYALVAAVPLVALAIGMALPGGY
;
A
#
# COMPACT_ATOMS: atom_id res chain seq x y z
N MET A 1 22.56 24.43 -33.00
CA MET A 1 21.99 23.09 -33.29
C MET A 1 22.30 22.12 -32.15
N ALA A 2 21.84 22.44 -30.92
CA ALA A 2 22.07 21.63 -29.71
C ALA A 2 20.85 21.66 -28.74
N LEU A 3 19.94 22.61 -28.93
CA LEU A 3 18.67 22.68 -28.17
C LEU A 3 17.60 21.70 -28.67
N LEU A 4 17.65 21.28 -29.94
CA LEU A 4 16.68 20.34 -30.53
C LEU A 4 16.89 18.88 -30.08
N SER A 5 18.08 18.52 -29.57
CA SER A 5 18.40 17.18 -29.08
C SER A 5 18.08 16.96 -27.60
N LEU A 6 17.86 18.03 -26.83
CA LEU A 6 17.49 17.93 -25.40
C LEU A 6 16.01 17.61 -25.20
N ALA A 7 15.13 18.10 -26.09
CA ALA A 7 13.69 17.85 -26.01
C ALA A 7 13.32 16.35 -25.97
N PRO A 8 13.80 15.47 -26.88
CA PRO A 8 13.48 14.05 -26.79
C PRO A 8 14.03 13.41 -25.52
N ALA A 9 15.26 13.74 -25.10
CA ALA A 9 15.84 13.23 -23.86
C ALA A 9 15.04 13.65 -22.60
N THR A 10 14.55 14.89 -22.54
CA THR A 10 13.70 15.34 -21.43
C THR A 10 12.33 14.66 -21.42
N VAL A 11 11.77 14.36 -22.59
CA VAL A 11 10.51 13.62 -22.72
C VAL A 11 10.70 12.17 -22.26
N ASP A 12 11.76 11.50 -22.70
CA ASP A 12 12.05 10.12 -22.30
C ASP A 12 12.26 10.00 -20.78
N VAL A 13 12.98 10.95 -20.19
CA VAL A 13 13.16 11.02 -18.73
C VAL A 13 11.83 11.27 -18.02
N ALA A 14 11.01 12.21 -18.49
CA ALA A 14 9.70 12.49 -17.91
C ALA A 14 8.77 11.27 -18.00
N VAL A 15 8.75 10.58 -19.14
CA VAL A 15 7.99 9.33 -19.35
C VAL A 15 8.48 8.24 -18.40
N GLY A 16 9.79 8.10 -18.20
CA GLY A 16 10.37 7.16 -17.24
C GLY A 16 9.91 7.43 -15.80
N TRP A 17 9.89 8.70 -15.39
CA TRP A 17 9.38 9.09 -14.06
C TRP A 17 7.88 8.85 -13.92
N LEU A 18 7.08 9.17 -14.96
CA LEU A 18 5.65 8.89 -14.96
C LEU A 18 5.38 7.39 -14.83
N TRP A 19 6.13 6.56 -15.53
CA TRP A 19 6.02 5.11 -15.42
C TRP A 19 6.41 4.62 -14.02
N THR A 20 7.47 5.18 -13.44
CA THR A 20 7.89 4.86 -12.07
C THR A 20 6.80 5.20 -11.06
N VAL A 21 6.21 6.40 -11.17
CA VAL A 21 5.08 6.81 -10.31
C VAL A 21 3.87 5.91 -10.53
N ALA A 22 3.55 5.57 -11.78
CA ALA A 22 2.44 4.67 -12.09
C ALA A 22 2.64 3.29 -11.44
N LEU A 23 3.83 2.70 -11.57
CA LEU A 23 4.17 1.43 -10.93
C LEU A 23 4.12 1.49 -9.41
N LEU A 24 4.48 2.64 -8.80
CA LEU A 24 4.42 2.83 -7.35
C LEU A 24 2.99 2.93 -6.83
N LEU A 25 2.13 3.64 -7.56
CA LEU A 25 0.74 3.87 -7.17
C LEU A 25 -0.16 2.68 -7.51
N PHE A 26 0.17 1.95 -8.58
CA PHE A 26 -0.68 0.89 -9.14
C PHE A 26 -1.09 -0.18 -8.11
N PRO A 27 -0.19 -0.75 -7.27
CA PRO A 27 -0.60 -1.71 -6.25
C PRO A 27 -1.65 -1.15 -5.28
N GLY A 28 -1.47 0.10 -4.84
CA GLY A 28 -2.40 0.76 -3.94
C GLY A 28 -3.75 1.04 -4.58
N ILE A 29 -3.77 1.43 -5.86
CA ILE A 29 -5.01 1.64 -6.63
C ILE A 29 -5.75 0.33 -6.88
N VAL A 30 -5.03 -0.74 -7.26
CA VAL A 30 -5.62 -2.06 -7.45
C VAL A 30 -6.18 -2.60 -6.13
N ALA A 31 -5.43 -2.48 -5.04
CA ALA A 31 -5.90 -2.85 -3.71
C ALA A 31 -7.12 -2.00 -3.30
N ALA A 32 -7.14 -0.70 -3.60
CA ALA A 32 -8.31 0.14 -3.38
C ALA A 32 -9.54 -0.36 -4.16
N GLY A 33 -9.38 -0.75 -5.43
CA GLY A 33 -10.48 -1.32 -6.21
C GLY A 33 -11.02 -2.62 -5.59
N LEU A 34 -10.11 -3.53 -5.24
CA LEU A 34 -10.46 -4.85 -4.68
C LEU A 34 -10.97 -4.79 -3.23
N CYS A 35 -10.65 -3.71 -2.49
CA CYS A 35 -11.16 -3.46 -1.15
C CYS A 35 -12.42 -2.58 -1.14
N ALA A 36 -12.83 -2.01 -2.29
CA ALA A 36 -13.97 -1.10 -2.35
C ALA A 36 -15.28 -1.69 -1.79
N PRO A 37 -15.59 -3.00 -1.90
CA PRO A 37 -16.79 -3.57 -1.27
C PRO A 37 -16.88 -3.35 0.24
N PHE A 38 -15.75 -3.19 0.95
CA PHE A 38 -15.76 -2.89 2.38
C PHE A 38 -16.34 -1.50 2.70
N LEU A 39 -16.38 -0.58 1.73
CA LEU A 39 -17.08 0.71 1.87
C LEU A 39 -18.60 0.56 1.94
N ALA A 40 -19.16 -0.63 1.70
CA ALA A 40 -20.57 -0.87 2.04
C ALA A 40 -20.82 -0.73 3.55
N ALA A 41 -19.82 -1.01 4.39
CA ALA A 41 -19.93 -0.85 5.83
C ALA A 41 -19.95 0.64 6.22
N GLU A 42 -21.03 1.06 6.89
CA GLU A 42 -21.21 2.44 7.37
C GLU A 42 -20.04 2.94 8.22
N ARG A 43 -19.48 2.08 9.08
CA ARG A 43 -18.37 2.44 9.96
C ARG A 43 -17.09 2.77 9.20
N LEU A 44 -16.78 2.00 8.15
CA LEU A 44 -15.62 2.28 7.30
C LEU A 44 -15.85 3.55 6.48
N ARG A 45 -17.06 3.78 5.98
CA ARG A 45 -17.38 5.08 5.35
C ARG A 45 -17.23 6.23 6.32
N ALA A 46 -17.72 6.10 7.56
CA ALA A 46 -17.57 7.12 8.59
C ALA A 46 -16.09 7.41 8.90
N LEU A 47 -15.24 6.38 8.98
CA LEU A 47 -13.78 6.55 9.09
C LEU A 47 -13.24 7.44 7.97
N PHE A 48 -13.51 7.09 6.71
CA PHE A 48 -12.98 7.86 5.57
C PHE A 48 -13.61 9.23 5.42
N ASP A 49 -14.86 9.40 5.85
CA ASP A 49 -15.55 10.69 5.87
C ASP A 49 -14.96 11.64 6.92
N ALA A 50 -14.51 11.10 8.05
CA ALA A 50 -13.85 11.85 9.13
C ALA A 50 -12.38 12.22 8.81
N LEU A 51 -11.73 11.48 7.90
CA LEU A 51 -10.34 11.72 7.52
C LEU A 51 -10.20 12.90 6.54
N PRO A 52 -9.12 13.71 6.64
CA PRO A 52 -8.84 14.76 5.66
C PRO A 52 -8.62 14.20 4.25
N PRO A 53 -9.24 14.76 3.19
CA PRO A 53 -10.22 15.87 3.20
C PRO A 53 -11.60 15.44 3.71
N ALA A 54 -12.03 16.02 4.84
CA ALA A 54 -13.27 15.63 5.53
C ALA A 54 -14.51 15.81 4.66
N GLY A 55 -15.50 14.93 4.83
CA GLY A 55 -16.72 14.91 4.02
C GLY A 55 -16.51 14.33 2.61
N ARG A 56 -15.32 13.83 2.28
CA ARG A 56 -14.98 13.30 0.95
C ARG A 56 -14.39 11.90 1.05
N VAL A 57 -15.27 10.91 1.19
CA VAL A 57 -14.91 9.49 1.30
C VAL A 57 -13.95 9.02 0.20
N LEU A 58 -14.22 9.33 -1.08
CA LEU A 58 -13.42 8.81 -2.20
C LEU A 58 -11.93 9.25 -2.15
N PRO A 59 -11.58 10.54 -2.07
CA PRO A 59 -10.19 10.96 -1.99
C PRO A 59 -9.50 10.49 -0.69
N SER A 60 -10.21 10.48 0.45
CA SER A 60 -9.65 9.96 1.70
C SER A 60 -9.36 8.45 1.60
N TYR A 61 -10.29 7.69 1.01
CA TYR A 61 -10.13 6.26 0.76
C TYR A 61 -8.94 5.96 -0.15
N LEU A 62 -8.87 6.63 -1.31
CA LEU A 62 -7.75 6.46 -2.24
C LEU A 62 -6.42 6.86 -1.61
N GLY A 63 -6.38 7.98 -0.88
CA GLY A 63 -5.20 8.45 -0.16
C GLY A 63 -4.71 7.43 0.86
N VAL A 64 -5.62 6.87 1.67
CA VAL A 64 -5.27 5.81 2.63
C VAL A 64 -4.82 4.54 1.92
N CYS A 65 -5.53 4.05 0.91
CA CYS A 65 -5.14 2.84 0.18
C CYS A 65 -3.78 3.00 -0.51
N VAL A 66 -3.46 4.16 -1.07
CA VAL A 66 -2.12 4.44 -1.60
C VAL A 66 -1.09 4.51 -0.46
N GLY A 67 -1.42 5.19 0.65
CA GLY A 67 -0.56 5.28 1.83
C GLY A 67 -0.22 3.93 2.45
N LEU A 68 -1.18 3.00 2.48
CA LEU A 68 -0.98 1.62 2.96
C LEU A 68 -0.03 0.81 2.06
N SER A 69 0.25 1.27 0.83
CA SER A 69 1.26 0.64 -0.04
C SER A 69 2.70 1.03 0.32
N VAL A 70 2.90 2.11 1.09
CA VAL A 70 4.23 2.59 1.50
C VAL A 70 5.12 1.50 2.12
N PRO A 71 4.68 0.68 3.11
CA PRO A 71 5.54 -0.36 3.66
C PRO A 71 6.02 -1.39 2.62
N TYR A 72 5.20 -1.70 1.61
CA TYR A 72 5.58 -2.63 0.54
C TYR A 72 6.60 -1.99 -0.40
N VAL A 73 6.39 -0.73 -0.78
CA VAL A 73 7.34 0.03 -1.61
C VAL A 73 8.69 0.16 -0.91
N VAL A 74 8.69 0.56 0.37
CA VAL A 74 9.90 0.69 1.18
C VAL A 74 10.63 -0.65 1.27
N GLY A 75 9.90 -1.75 1.54
CA GLY A 75 10.51 -3.08 1.62
C GLY A 75 11.05 -3.60 0.29
N VAL A 76 10.42 -3.30 -0.84
CA VAL A 76 10.97 -3.60 -2.18
C VAL A 76 12.27 -2.83 -2.42
N VAL A 77 12.28 -1.52 -2.16
CA VAL A 77 13.48 -0.69 -2.30
C VAL A 77 14.61 -1.22 -1.40
N PHE A 78 14.30 -1.58 -0.15
CA PHE A 78 15.28 -2.17 0.77
C PHE A 78 15.78 -3.52 0.29
N THR A 79 14.90 -4.41 -0.15
CA THR A 79 15.26 -5.72 -0.72
C THR A 79 16.23 -5.53 -1.88
N VAL A 80 15.88 -4.69 -2.86
CA VAL A 80 16.72 -4.42 -4.03
C VAL A 80 18.04 -3.75 -3.65
N ALA A 81 18.02 -2.75 -2.77
CA ALA A 81 19.23 -2.02 -2.38
C ALA A 81 20.21 -2.84 -1.54
N ARG A 82 19.73 -3.88 -0.84
CA ARG A 82 20.57 -4.76 -0.02
C ARG A 82 20.99 -6.03 -0.74
N ALA A 83 20.26 -6.44 -1.77
CA ALA A 83 20.52 -7.69 -2.46
C ALA A 83 21.64 -7.62 -3.52
N ALA A 84 22.52 -6.60 -3.43
CA ALA A 84 23.82 -6.59 -4.11
C ALA A 84 24.73 -7.77 -3.67
N GLU A 85 24.41 -8.42 -2.55
CA GLU A 85 24.97 -9.71 -2.15
C GLU A 85 24.15 -10.84 -2.79
N ALA A 86 24.51 -11.21 -4.03
CA ALA A 86 23.73 -12.04 -4.94
C ALA A 86 23.38 -13.45 -4.41
N GLY A 87 22.12 -13.88 -4.64
CA GLY A 87 21.63 -15.24 -4.37
C GLY A 87 20.13 -15.32 -4.01
N PRO A 88 19.66 -16.44 -3.41
CA PRO A 88 18.29 -16.68 -2.94
C PRO A 88 17.68 -15.60 -2.01
N ALA A 89 18.47 -14.60 -1.63
CA ALA A 89 18.11 -13.48 -0.78
C ALA A 89 16.99 -12.60 -1.35
N TRP A 90 16.85 -12.49 -2.68
CA TRP A 90 15.78 -11.70 -3.31
C TRP A 90 14.39 -12.30 -3.03
N SER A 91 14.26 -13.62 -3.22
CA SER A 91 13.01 -14.34 -2.96
C SER A 91 12.58 -14.21 -1.49
N SER A 92 13.52 -14.48 -0.57
CA SER A 92 13.27 -14.35 0.87
C SER A 92 12.95 -12.90 1.27
N GLY A 93 13.65 -11.91 0.69
CA GLY A 93 13.42 -10.48 0.96
C GLY A 93 12.04 -9.99 0.55
N PHE A 94 11.54 -10.41 -0.61
CA PHE A 94 10.18 -10.08 -1.05
C PHE A 94 9.11 -10.75 -0.17
N LEU A 95 9.31 -12.00 0.25
CA LEU A 95 8.39 -12.68 1.18
C LEU A 95 8.38 -12.01 2.56
N LEU A 96 9.56 -11.63 3.08
CA LEU A 96 9.69 -10.93 4.34
C LEU A 96 9.04 -9.53 4.26
N THR A 97 9.21 -8.83 3.13
CA THR A 97 8.52 -7.57 2.86
C THR A 97 7.01 -7.74 2.90
N ALA A 98 6.48 -8.77 2.22
CA ALA A 98 5.05 -9.07 2.24
C ALA A 98 4.55 -9.36 3.66
N LEU A 99 5.30 -10.13 4.45
CA LEU A 99 4.95 -10.45 5.83
C LEU A 99 4.91 -9.22 6.74
N ILE A 100 5.97 -8.40 6.72
CA ILE A 100 6.03 -7.19 7.55
C ILE A 100 4.95 -6.19 7.10
N GLY A 101 4.81 -5.97 5.79
CA GLY A 101 3.76 -5.13 5.23
C GLY A 101 2.37 -5.58 5.66
N ALA A 102 2.12 -6.90 5.65
CA ALA A 102 0.87 -7.47 6.11
C ALA A 102 0.63 -7.17 7.60
N VAL A 103 1.63 -7.35 8.47
CA VAL A 103 1.50 -7.03 9.90
C VAL A 103 1.19 -5.55 10.12
N LEU A 104 1.91 -4.66 9.42
CA LEU A 104 1.70 -3.22 9.54
C LEU A 104 0.29 -2.81 9.09
N VAL A 105 -0.19 -3.33 7.96
CA VAL A 105 -1.51 -2.95 7.44
C VAL A 105 -2.66 -3.63 8.19
N ALA A 106 -2.50 -4.90 8.57
CA ALA A 106 -3.56 -5.67 9.21
C ALA A 106 -3.74 -5.35 10.71
N PHE A 107 -2.71 -4.85 11.39
CA PHE A 107 -2.76 -4.64 12.84
C PHE A 107 -2.36 -3.23 13.25
N VAL A 108 -1.25 -2.70 12.72
CA VAL A 108 -0.75 -1.37 13.14
C VAL A 108 -1.67 -0.27 12.62
N ALA A 109 -2.07 -0.29 11.35
CA ALA A 109 -2.98 0.70 10.80
C ALA A 109 -4.35 0.70 11.51
N PRO A 110 -5.01 -0.45 11.77
CA PRO A 110 -6.19 -0.52 12.63
C PRO A 110 -5.97 0.02 14.04
N ALA A 111 -4.84 -0.30 14.67
CA ALA A 111 -4.52 0.22 15.99
C ALA A 111 -4.38 1.75 15.98
N VAL A 112 -3.74 2.32 14.96
CA VAL A 112 -3.65 3.77 14.78
C VAL A 112 -5.04 4.39 14.57
N ALA A 113 -5.88 3.79 13.74
CA ALA A 113 -7.24 4.27 13.51
C ALA A 113 -8.13 4.22 14.77
N MET A 114 -7.93 3.21 15.61
CA MET A 114 -8.69 3.00 16.85
C MET A 114 -8.18 3.85 18.02
N LEU A 115 -6.86 4.02 18.13
CA LEU A 115 -6.23 4.57 19.32
C LEU A 115 -5.73 6.00 19.08
N ALA A 116 -5.11 6.27 17.93
CA ALA A 116 -4.54 7.58 17.69
C ALA A 116 -5.59 8.58 17.21
N LEU A 117 -6.42 8.22 16.22
CA LEU A 117 -7.40 9.15 15.63
C LEU A 117 -8.36 9.77 16.68
N PRO A 118 -8.95 9.00 17.62
CA PRO A 118 -9.86 9.59 18.60
C PRO A 118 -9.14 10.55 19.55
N ARG A 119 -7.88 10.25 19.90
CA ARG A 119 -7.04 11.13 20.72
C ARG A 119 -6.61 12.41 20.00
N LEU A 120 -6.66 12.40 18.66
CA LEU A 120 -6.44 13.57 17.81
C LEU A 120 -7.73 14.32 17.47
N GLY A 121 -8.86 13.96 18.10
CA GLY A 121 -10.16 14.60 17.91
C GLY A 121 -10.96 14.10 16.70
N VAL A 122 -10.50 13.02 16.04
CA VAL A 122 -11.20 12.38 14.92
C VAL A 122 -11.97 11.18 15.47
N ASP A 123 -13.19 11.42 15.94
CA ASP A 123 -14.10 10.37 16.38
C ASP A 123 -14.98 9.91 15.21
N TRP A 124 -14.86 8.64 14.83
CA TRP A 124 -15.49 8.09 13.63
C TRP A 124 -16.34 6.84 13.91
N ASP A 125 -16.22 6.22 15.09
CA ASP A 125 -17.00 5.05 15.47
C ASP A 125 -18.01 5.37 16.58
N PRO A 126 -19.29 5.62 16.25
CA PRO A 126 -20.32 5.92 17.25
C PRO A 126 -20.65 4.71 18.16
N THR A 127 -20.16 3.51 17.84
CA THR A 127 -20.35 2.31 18.67
C THR A 127 -19.28 2.13 19.75
N GLY A 128 -18.34 3.07 19.86
CA GLY A 128 -17.35 3.10 20.94
C GLY A 128 -16.17 2.14 20.74
N TYR A 129 -15.78 1.86 19.49
CA TYR A 129 -14.56 1.11 19.17
C TYR A 129 -14.54 -0.33 19.68
N GLY A 130 -15.71 -0.98 19.71
CA GLY A 130 -15.88 -2.35 20.20
C GLY A 130 -15.24 -3.43 19.31
N TYR A 131 -15.33 -4.70 19.75
CA TYR A 131 -14.75 -5.86 19.07
C TYR A 131 -15.16 -6.00 17.60
N SER A 132 -16.41 -5.66 17.25
CA SER A 132 -16.88 -5.71 15.86
C SER A 132 -16.13 -4.73 14.95
N THR A 133 -15.78 -3.55 15.46
CA THR A 133 -15.01 -2.56 14.71
C THR A 133 -13.58 -3.04 14.51
N TRP A 134 -12.98 -3.70 15.52
CA TRP A 134 -11.67 -4.33 15.39
C TRP A 134 -11.67 -5.41 14.32
N LEU A 135 -12.64 -6.33 14.35
CA LEU A 135 -12.78 -7.38 13.34
C LEU A 135 -12.95 -6.80 11.94
N LEU A 136 -13.71 -5.71 11.80
CA LEU A 136 -13.90 -5.04 10.52
C LEU A 136 -12.60 -4.45 9.99
N LEU A 137 -11.87 -3.69 10.81
CA LEU A 137 -10.62 -3.04 10.38
C LEU A 137 -9.51 -4.06 10.13
N VAL A 138 -9.33 -5.04 11.02
CA VAL A 138 -8.34 -6.10 10.86
C VAL A 138 -8.68 -6.97 9.65
N GLY A 139 -9.96 -7.33 9.47
CA GLY A 139 -10.41 -8.10 8.31
C GLY A 139 -10.17 -7.37 6.98
N ALA A 140 -10.53 -6.08 6.92
CA ALA A 140 -10.25 -5.25 5.74
C ALA A 140 -8.74 -5.07 5.52
N GLY A 141 -7.95 -4.88 6.59
CA GLY A 141 -6.50 -4.77 6.53
C GLY A 141 -5.81 -6.06 6.08
N LEU A 142 -6.28 -7.22 6.55
CA LEU A 142 -5.81 -8.53 6.09
C LEU A 142 -6.15 -8.77 4.63
N TRP A 143 -7.35 -8.41 4.18
CA TRP A 143 -7.72 -8.52 2.77
C TRP A 143 -6.86 -7.61 1.89
N TYR A 144 -6.67 -6.36 2.29
CA TYR A 144 -5.76 -5.44 1.61
C TYR A 144 -4.34 -6.04 1.55
N ALA A 145 -3.84 -6.53 2.68
CA ALA A 145 -2.50 -7.11 2.75
C ALA A 145 -2.33 -8.32 1.85
N LEU A 146 -3.34 -9.19 1.79
CA LEU A 146 -3.37 -10.34 0.88
C LEU A 146 -3.24 -9.88 -0.57
N VAL A 147 -4.04 -8.90 -0.99
CA VAL A 147 -4.00 -8.34 -2.35
C VAL A 147 -2.65 -7.70 -2.65
N ALA A 148 -2.11 -6.91 -1.73
CA ALA A 148 -0.81 -6.24 -1.88
C ALA A 148 0.37 -7.22 -1.90
N ALA A 149 0.25 -8.38 -1.23
CA ALA A 149 1.28 -9.41 -1.21
C ALA A 149 1.39 -10.18 -2.53
N VAL A 150 0.32 -10.30 -3.32
CA VAL A 150 0.30 -11.05 -4.60
C VAL A 150 1.49 -10.72 -5.52
N PRO A 151 1.75 -9.44 -5.88
CA PRO A 151 2.87 -9.11 -6.76
C PRO A 151 4.23 -9.46 -6.12
N LEU A 152 4.39 -9.31 -4.81
CA LEU A 152 5.65 -9.63 -4.11
C LEU A 152 5.90 -11.13 -4.07
N VAL A 153 4.86 -11.93 -3.85
CA VAL A 153 4.95 -13.39 -3.89
C VAL A 153 5.25 -13.85 -5.31
N ALA A 154 4.63 -13.26 -6.33
CA ALA A 154 4.93 -13.56 -7.73
C ALA A 154 6.39 -13.25 -8.09
N LEU A 155 6.91 -12.09 -7.65
CA LEU A 155 8.33 -11.75 -7.79
C LEU A 155 9.23 -12.73 -7.04
N ALA A 156 8.88 -13.09 -5.80
CA ALA A 156 9.64 -14.04 -5.01
C ALA A 156 9.74 -15.42 -5.68
N ILE A 157 8.65 -15.91 -6.27
CA ILE A 157 8.62 -17.16 -7.03
C ILE A 157 9.48 -17.03 -8.29
N GLY A 158 9.33 -15.95 -9.06
CA GLY A 158 10.13 -15.71 -10.26
C GLY A 158 11.63 -15.72 -9.98
N MET A 159 12.07 -15.07 -8.90
CA MET A 159 13.48 -15.06 -8.48
C MET A 159 13.98 -16.40 -7.90
N ALA A 160 13.07 -17.30 -7.51
CA ALA A 160 13.43 -18.64 -7.03
C ALA A 160 13.59 -19.66 -8.18
N LEU A 161 13.13 -19.35 -9.40
CA LEU A 161 13.24 -20.24 -10.55
C LEU A 161 14.65 -20.21 -11.17
N PRO A 162 15.07 -21.27 -11.89
CA PRO A 162 16.37 -21.30 -12.57
C PRO A 162 16.49 -20.15 -13.58
N GLY A 163 17.47 -19.26 -13.37
CA GLY A 163 17.65 -18.04 -14.15
C GLY A 163 17.18 -16.76 -13.45
N GLY A 164 16.52 -16.87 -12.29
CA GLY A 164 16.39 -15.78 -11.32
C GLY A 164 17.74 -15.53 -10.66
N TYR A 165 18.39 -14.43 -11.02
CA TYR A 165 19.66 -13.97 -10.45
C TYR A 165 19.42 -13.01 -9.28
#